data_AF-A0A954TA74-F1
#
_entry.id   AF-A0A954TA74-F1
#
_cell.length_a   1.000
_cell.length_b   1.000
_cell.length_c   1.000
_cell.angle_alpha   90.00
_cell.angle_beta   90.00
_cell.angle_gamma   90.00
#
_symmetry.space_group_name_H-M   'P 1'
#
loop_
_entity.id
_entity.type
_entity.pdbx_description
1 polymer ?
#
loop_
_entity_poly.entity_id
_entity_poly.type
_entity_poly.pdbx_seq_one_letter_code
_entity_poly.pdbx_strand_id
1 'polypeptide(L)' 'MEDSATPSSDDERGTRLRQLQHDIKTNLSIISMGLQALPGLKDEPEEFKELCQTIEESGVRPLKEMVAEIIEVALSEPR' A
#
# COMPACT_ATOMS: atom_id res chain seq x y z
N MET A 1 9.69 22.60 -32.03
CA MET A 1 8.31 22.31 -31.57
C MET A 1 7.91 21.05 -32.31
N GLU A 2 7.72 19.89 -31.74
CA GLU A 2 7.63 19.38 -30.36
C GLU A 2 8.22 17.97 -30.43
N ASP A 3 9.21 17.65 -29.59
CA ASP A 3 9.68 16.27 -29.45
C ASP A 3 8.87 15.64 -28.32
N SER A 4 7.68 15.17 -28.66
CA SER A 4 6.81 14.42 -27.74
C SER A 4 7.38 13.02 -27.59
N ALA A 5 8.50 12.91 -26.86
CA ALA A 5 9.08 11.64 -26.47
C ALA A 5 8.04 10.87 -25.67
N THR A 6 7.45 9.85 -26.29
CA THR A 6 6.56 8.92 -25.60
C THR A 6 7.41 8.22 -24.53
N PRO A 7 6.99 8.21 -23.26
CA PRO A 7 7.77 7.53 -22.22
C PRO A 7 7.98 6.08 -22.64
N SER A 8 9.21 5.58 -22.46
CA SER A 8 9.49 4.16 -22.68
C SER A 8 8.69 3.33 -21.67
N SER A 9 8.23 2.14 -22.07
CA SER A 9 7.53 1.18 -21.20
C SER A 9 8.33 0.84 -19.93
N ASP A 10 9.67 0.85 -20.03
CA ASP A 10 10.58 0.65 -18.89
C ASP A 10 10.53 1.81 -17.87
N ASP A 11 10.33 3.05 -18.33
CA ASP A 11 10.21 4.22 -17.46
C ASP A 11 8.85 4.24 -16.73
N GLU A 12 7.79 3.76 -17.39
CA GLU A 12 6.46 3.61 -16.80
C GLU A 12 6.44 2.50 -15.73
N ARG A 13 7.04 1.34 -16.03
CA ARG A 13 7.18 0.22 -15.06
C ARG A 13 7.95 0.68 -13.82
N GLY A 14 9.10 1.32 -14.02
CA GLY A 14 9.93 1.82 -12.92
C GLY A 14 9.22 2.87 -12.07
N THR A 15 8.43 3.75 -12.70
CA THR A 15 7.64 4.77 -12.00
C THR A 15 6.51 4.14 -11.19
N ARG A 16 5.80 3.15 -11.75
CA ARG A 16 4.73 2.45 -11.02
C ARG A 16 5.26 1.70 -9.80
N LEU A 17 6.40 1.02 -9.93
CA LEU A 17 7.02 0.31 -8.80
C LEU A 17 7.44 1.26 -7.68
N ARG A 18 7.98 2.45 -8.00
CA ARG A 18 8.31 3.46 -6.99
C ARG A 18 7.07 3.98 -6.27
N GLN A 19 5.98 4.20 -7.01
CA GLN A 19 4.70 4.62 -6.43
C GLN A 19 4.17 3.56 -5.45
N LEU A 20 4.12 2.29 -5.88
CA LEU A 20 3.68 1.19 -5.04
C LEU A 20 4.56 1.01 -3.78
N GLN A 21 5.88 1.19 -3.91
CA GLN A 21 6.78 1.17 -2.75
C GLN A 21 6.49 2.29 -1.73
N HIS A 22 6.14 3.48 -2.20
CA HIS A 22 5.75 4.57 -1.32
C HIS A 22 4.44 4.23 -0.60
N ASP A 23 3.45 3.76 -1.35
CA ASP A 23 2.10 3.53 -0.82
C ASP A 23 2.03 2.35 0.16
N ILE A 24 2.89 1.34 -0.01
CA ILE A 24 3.08 0.27 0.98
C ILE A 24 3.50 0.83 2.34
N LYS A 25 4.38 1.83 2.39
CA LYS A 25 4.85 2.40 3.68
C LYS A 25 3.71 3.06 4.44
N THR A 26 2.79 3.71 3.72
CA THR A 26 1.60 4.32 4.32
C THR A 26 0.74 3.27 5.02
N ASN A 27 0.42 2.18 4.33
CA ASN A 27 -0.40 1.09 4.90
C ASN A 27 0.29 0.42 6.09
N LEU A 28 1.61 0.18 6.00
CA LEU A 28 2.40 -0.36 7.11
C LEU A 28 2.40 0.58 8.32
N SER A 29 2.43 1.90 8.11
CA SER A 29 2.33 2.87 9.19
C SER A 29 0.98 2.81 9.89
N ILE A 30 -0.13 2.71 9.14
CA ILE A 30 -1.48 2.56 9.70
C ILE A 30 -1.57 1.30 10.57
N ILE A 31 -1.09 0.16 10.05
CA ILE A 31 -1.07 -1.10 10.79
C ILE A 31 -0.22 -0.96 12.06
N SER A 32 1.00 -0.43 11.94
CA SER A 32 1.92 -0.30 13.08
C SER A 32 1.35 0.60 14.16
N MET A 33 0.81 1.77 13.79
CA MET A 33 0.22 2.71 14.76
C MET A 33 -1.03 2.14 15.41
N GLY A 34 -1.90 1.47 14.64
CA GLY A 34 -3.09 0.84 15.19
C GLY A 34 -2.74 -0.27 16.18
N LEU A 35 -1.79 -1.14 15.84
CA LEU A 35 -1.33 -2.20 16.75
C LEU A 35 -0.73 -1.65 18.05
N GLN A 36 -0.01 -0.52 17.97
CA GLN A 36 0.54 0.16 19.15
C GLN A 36 -0.54 0.78 20.05
N ALA A 37 -1.69 1.15 19.49
CA ALA A 37 -2.79 1.75 20.25
C ALA A 37 -3.71 0.69 20.91
N LEU A 38 -3.79 -0.54 20.38
CA LEU A 38 -4.65 -1.60 20.93
C LEU A 38 -4.52 -1.85 22.45
N PRO A 39 -3.32 -1.85 23.07
CA PRO A 39 -3.20 -2.06 24.50
C PRO A 39 -3.91 -1.00 25.35
N GLY A 40 -4.06 0.23 24.82
CA GLY A 40 -4.76 1.32 25.47
C GLY A 40 -6.29 1.15 25.49
N LEU A 41 -6.84 0.36 24.57
CA LEU A 41 -8.27 0.16 24.38
C LEU A 41 -8.76 -1.21 24.90
N LYS A 42 -7.93 -1.94 25.65
CA LYS A 42 -8.22 -3.33 26.07
C LYS A 42 -9.51 -3.48 26.90
N ASP A 43 -9.92 -2.41 27.59
CA ASP A 43 -11.10 -2.36 28.46
C ASP A 43 -12.29 -1.67 27.76
N GLU A 44 -12.13 -1.28 26.49
CA GLU A 44 -13.08 -0.52 25.68
C GLU A 44 -13.43 -1.33 24.40
N PRO A 45 -14.30 -2.35 24.51
CA PRO A 45 -14.46 -3.38 23.49
C PRO A 45 -14.98 -2.85 22.14
N GLU A 46 -15.82 -1.82 22.14
CA GLU A 46 -16.31 -1.20 20.90
C GLU A 46 -15.20 -0.41 20.20
N GLU A 47 -14.43 0.42 20.94
CA GLU A 47 -13.31 1.16 20.37
C GLU A 47 -12.19 0.23 19.88
N PHE A 48 -11.92 -0.85 20.62
CA PHE A 48 -10.98 -1.89 20.21
C PHE A 48 -11.41 -2.53 18.87
N LYS A 49 -12.69 -2.86 18.74
CA LYS A 49 -13.25 -3.44 17.52
C LYS A 49 -13.18 -2.46 16.34
N GLU A 50 -13.53 -1.19 16.54
CA GLU A 50 -13.42 -0.16 15.51
C GLU A 50 -11.98 0.05 15.04
N LEU A 51 -11.02 0.04 15.97
CA LEU A 51 -9.60 0.12 15.63
C LEU A 51 -9.13 -1.11 14.85
N CYS A 52 -9.55 -2.32 15.25
CA CYS A 52 -9.28 -3.54 14.50
C CYS A 52 -9.86 -3.48 13.07
N GLN A 53 -11.08 -2.98 12.91
CA GLN A 53 -11.68 -2.78 11.59
C GLN A 53 -10.88 -1.79 10.75
N THR A 54 -10.43 -0.69 11.35
CA THR A 54 -9.59 0.30 10.68
C THR A 54 -8.26 -0.31 10.21
N ILE A 55 -7.59 -1.09 11.06
CA ILE A 55 -6.34 -1.80 10.71
C ILE A 55 -6.58 -2.76 9.53
N GLU A 56 -7.69 -3.49 9.53
CA GLU A 56 -8.02 -4.43 8.47
C GLU A 56 -8.33 -3.72 7.14
N GLU A 57 -9.23 -2.74 7.17
CA GLU A 57 -9.77 -2.10 5.97
C GLU A 57 -8.82 -1.05 5.37
N SER A 58 -8.13 -0.28 6.20
CA SER A 58 -7.24 0.80 5.75
C SER A 58 -5.76 0.41 5.76
N GLY A 59 -5.42 -0.74 6.33
CA GLY A 59 -4.05 -1.22 6.42
C GLY A 59 -3.85 -2.53 5.67
N VAL A 60 -4.40 -3.63 6.20
CA VAL A 60 -4.09 -4.99 5.75
C VAL A 60 -4.61 -5.27 4.34
N ARG A 61 -5.88 -4.95 4.07
CA ARG A 61 -6.50 -5.19 2.75
C ARG A 61 -5.79 -4.42 1.62
N PRO A 62 -5.62 -3.08 1.69
CA PRO A 62 -4.93 -2.35 0.63
C PRO A 62 -3.46 -2.77 0.50
N LEU A 63 -2.79 -3.14 1.60
CA LEU A 63 -1.42 -3.66 1.53
C LEU A 63 -1.33 -4.96 0.71
N LYS A 64 -2.27 -5.89 0.91
CA LYS A 64 -2.32 -7.14 0.13
C LYS A 64 -2.53 -6.87 -1.37
N GLU A 65 -3.43 -5.95 -1.71
CA GLU A 65 -3.69 -5.55 -3.09
C GLU A 65 -2.46 -4.92 -3.75
N MET A 66 -1.77 -4.01 -3.05
CA MET A 66 -0.54 -3.40 -3.55
C MET A 66 0.59 -4.41 -3.74
N VAL A 67 0.75 -5.38 -2.84
CA VAL A 67 1.75 -6.44 -2.99
C VAL A 67 1.43 -7.32 -4.20
N ALA A 68 0.16 -7.66 -4.43
CA ALA A 68 -0.26 -8.38 -5.63
C ALA A 68 0.07 -7.57 -6.89
N GLU A 69 -0.21 -6.27 -6.90
CA GLU A 69 0.11 -5.41 -8.03
C GLU A 69 1.62 -5.30 -8.29
N ILE A 70 2.46 -5.20 -7.24
CA ILE A 70 3.93 -5.23 -7.41
C ILE A 70 4.37 -6.51 -8.11
N ILE A 71 3.81 -7.65 -7.72
CA ILE A 71 4.13 -8.94 -8.32
C ILE A 71 3.73 -8.92 -9.80
N GLU A 72 2.53 -8.45 -10.13
CA GLU A 72 2.06 -8.33 -11.51
C GLU A 72 2.95 -7.41 -12.36
N VAL A 73 3.30 -6.23 -11.84
CA VAL A 73 4.16 -5.25 -12.52
C VAL A 73 5.59 -5.78 -12.67
N ALA A 74 6.10 -6.53 -11.69
CA ALA A 74 7.45 -7.10 -11.75
C ALA A 74 7.55 -8.30 -12.70
N LEU A 75 6.46 -9.06 -12.88
CA LEU A 75 6.39 -10.24 -13.73
C LEU A 75 5.89 -9.94 -15.16
N SER A 76 5.39 -8.74 -15.43
CA SER A 76 5.02 -8.35 -16.78
C SER A 76 6.27 -8.13 -17.63
N GLU A 77 6.39 -8.85 -18.73
CA GLU A 77 7.54 -8.75 -19.63
C GLU A 77 7.72 -7.29 -20.12
N PRO A 78 8.95 -6.74 -20.08
CA PRO A 78 9.25 -5.54 -20.85
C PRO A 78 9.02 -5.85 -22.33
N ARG A 79 8.01 -5.23 -22.93
CA ARG A 79 7.81 -5.25 -24.39
C ARG A 79 8.85 -4.38 -25.07
#